data_AF-A0A3R8ZRB6-F1
#
_entry.id   AF-A0A3R8ZRB6-F1
#
_cell.length_a   1.000
_cell.length_b   1.000
_cell.length_c   1.000
_cell.angle_alpha   90.00
_cell.angle_beta   90.00
_cell.angle_gamma   90.00
#
_symmetry.space_group_name_H-M   'P 1'
#
loop_
_entity.id
_entity.type
_entity.pdbx_description
1 polymer ?
#
loop_
_entity_poly.entity_id
_entity_poly.type
_entity_poly.pdbx_seq_one_letter_code
_entity_poly.pdbx_strand_id
1 'polypeptide(L)'
;MDHYFSRFEHRRPPAPLSTPKWIVKTWQILAVAGLILGANYIRWRWMESLNTDALWYAVPLAMAETFAWFGTLLFTINIWQEKDPPCPAAPDDINQCLLPEDRGDARPPKVDLFIATYSEDPELVRLSIQDALKMRYPTTLTLKIHVLDDGRRPEMRAVCEQEGVNYISRENNIGFKAGNIRNGMEQTDGDFLVICDADTRVFPTLLANTLGYFRDPDVAWVQTPQWFYDLPEGERFASWLRRHAGLPGYLLGRLTEGVLGPLTVGSDPFFNDPRMFYDVILRRRNWANAAFCCGAASVHRREAVMQAALRSYVFTVEEEIARYTRDISDEETRAALSTAMRPHVINDTELTPYKFHVSEDIYTSIVLHGDAGRRWRSVMHPGIESKMLSPQDLLTWMIQRFKYAAGSLDILFHDKIFSRRRFKLSLGQTLMYGTTFWSYLACIWNTIFLISPLIYLFTGIPPVSAYSTPFYLHFLPFFIVSELAFMFGTWGISAWDGRSSYLAFFSVNLRALSTVLRGEKIKFHVTPKERQSGRFLYLVKPQLAIAALTLLGLIWGGIQVARGNIDDPSGYVINIFWGTVNIAAMMPMIMAAMWTPPATQEAEAA
;
A
#
# COMPACT_ATOMS: atom_id res chain seq x y z
N MET A 1 -23.76 -12.92 19.64
CA MET A 1 -23.64 -13.34 18.22
C MET A 1 -22.23 -13.88 18.06
N ASP A 2 -22.06 -15.07 17.48
CA ASP A 2 -20.71 -15.53 17.17
C ASP A 2 -20.29 -14.91 15.83
N HIS A 3 -19.29 -14.03 15.84
CA HIS A 3 -18.78 -13.44 14.62
C HIS A 3 -17.92 -14.46 13.85
N TYR A 4 -17.90 -14.41 12.51
CA TYR A 4 -17.11 -15.37 11.73
C TYR A 4 -15.61 -15.38 12.09
N PHE A 5 -15.08 -14.25 12.59
CA PHE A 5 -13.69 -14.09 12.95
C PHE A 5 -13.35 -14.64 14.35
N SER A 6 -14.35 -14.96 15.18
CA SER A 6 -14.13 -15.51 16.53
C SER A 6 -13.25 -16.76 16.51
N ARG A 7 -13.40 -17.62 15.49
CA ARG A 7 -12.57 -18.82 15.32
C ARG A 7 -11.08 -18.53 15.16
N PHE A 8 -10.71 -17.31 14.78
CA PHE A 8 -9.33 -16.89 14.54
C PHE A 8 -8.69 -16.17 15.74
N GLU A 9 -9.45 -15.89 16.80
CA GLU A 9 -8.98 -15.12 17.97
C GLU A 9 -7.74 -15.71 18.65
N HIS A 10 -7.58 -17.03 18.58
CA HIS A 10 -6.46 -17.75 19.18
C HIS A 10 -5.13 -17.60 18.42
N ARG A 11 -5.17 -17.10 17.18
CA ARG A 11 -3.98 -16.93 16.35
C ARG A 11 -3.05 -15.87 16.92
N ARG A 12 -1.76 -16.03 16.64
CA ARG A 12 -0.72 -15.07 17.02
C ARG A 12 -0.04 -14.51 15.78
N PRO A 13 0.38 -13.24 15.81
CA PRO A 13 1.11 -12.65 14.72
C PRO A 13 2.44 -13.39 14.49
N PRO A 14 2.93 -13.46 13.25
CA PRO A 14 4.30 -13.91 12.98
C PRO A 14 5.31 -12.95 13.62
N ALA A 15 6.50 -13.47 13.93
CA ALA A 15 7.62 -12.62 14.33
C ALA A 15 8.07 -11.74 13.14
N PRO A 16 8.69 -10.57 13.40
CA PRO A 16 9.23 -9.73 12.34
C PRO A 16 10.21 -10.51 11.46
N LEU A 17 10.19 -10.26 10.16
CA LEU A 17 11.13 -10.91 9.25
C LEU A 17 12.58 -10.62 9.69
N SER A 18 13.40 -11.66 9.77
CA SER A 18 14.83 -11.52 10.07
C SER A 18 15.63 -12.05 8.89
N THR A 19 16.34 -11.16 8.21
CA THR A 19 17.12 -11.51 7.02
C THR A 19 18.58 -11.77 7.39
N PRO A 20 19.13 -12.98 7.19
CA PRO A 20 20.54 -13.25 7.44
C PRO A 20 21.47 -12.34 6.63
N LYS A 21 22.58 -11.90 7.23
CA LYS A 21 23.52 -10.95 6.59
C LYS A 21 24.07 -11.44 5.24
N TRP A 22 24.23 -12.76 5.05
CA TRP A 22 24.71 -13.31 3.78
C TRP A 22 23.65 -13.20 2.67
N ILE A 23 22.35 -13.36 2.99
CA ILE A 23 21.24 -13.15 2.05
C ILE A 23 21.20 -11.69 1.63
N VAL A 24 21.32 -10.75 2.58
CA VAL A 24 21.37 -9.30 2.27
C VAL A 24 22.55 -8.97 1.34
N LYS A 25 23.74 -9.53 1.58
CA LYS A 25 24.91 -9.32 0.72
C LYS A 25 24.72 -9.93 -0.67
N THR A 26 24.26 -11.18 -0.75
CA THR A 26 23.97 -11.84 -2.03
C THR A 26 22.94 -11.07 -2.83
N TRP A 27 21.87 -10.62 -2.16
CA TRP A 27 20.87 -9.74 -2.74
C TRP A 27 21.47 -8.46 -3.32
N GLN A 28 22.29 -7.73 -2.55
CA GLN A 28 22.93 -6.48 -3.01
C GLN A 28 23.82 -6.70 -4.24
N ILE A 29 24.60 -7.79 -4.26
CA ILE A 29 25.45 -8.16 -5.39
C ILE A 29 24.60 -8.44 -6.64
N LEU A 30 23.58 -9.29 -6.50
CA LEU A 30 22.69 -9.65 -7.60
C LEU A 30 21.88 -8.45 -8.09
N ALA A 31 21.42 -7.58 -7.19
CA ALA A 31 20.67 -6.38 -7.56
C ALA A 31 21.53 -5.41 -8.37
N VAL A 32 22.77 -5.13 -7.93
CA VAL A 32 23.71 -4.29 -8.70
C VAL A 32 24.05 -4.92 -10.05
N ALA A 33 24.34 -6.22 -10.08
CA ALA A 33 24.61 -6.94 -11.33
C ALA A 33 23.39 -6.89 -12.27
N GLY A 34 22.18 -7.13 -11.76
CA GLY A 34 20.93 -7.05 -12.51
C GLY A 34 20.67 -5.66 -13.08
N LEU A 35 20.95 -4.60 -12.32
CA LEU A 35 20.83 -3.23 -12.80
C LEU A 35 21.81 -2.91 -13.93
N ILE A 36 23.07 -3.35 -13.81
CA ILE A 36 24.10 -3.17 -14.86
C ILE A 36 23.73 -3.94 -16.13
N LEU A 37 23.35 -5.21 -15.99
CA LEU A 37 22.90 -6.04 -17.11
C LEU A 37 21.62 -5.48 -17.75
N GLY A 38 20.70 -4.96 -16.94
CA GLY A 38 19.49 -4.28 -17.41
C GLY A 38 19.80 -2.99 -18.17
N ALA A 39 20.73 -2.17 -17.69
CA ALA A 39 21.18 -0.98 -18.42
C ALA A 39 21.81 -1.36 -19.77
N ASN A 40 22.61 -2.43 -19.80
CA ASN A 40 23.18 -2.97 -21.03
C ASN A 40 22.10 -3.46 -22.01
N TYR A 41 21.10 -4.21 -21.51
CA TYR A 41 19.94 -4.64 -22.28
C TYR A 41 19.15 -3.46 -22.84
N ILE A 42 18.81 -2.46 -22.02
CA ILE A 42 18.07 -1.27 -22.47
C ILE A 42 18.86 -0.47 -23.51
N ARG A 43 20.17 -0.32 -23.34
CA ARG A 43 21.03 0.31 -24.35
C ARG A 43 20.96 -0.44 -25.67
N TRP A 44 21.13 -1.76 -25.65
CA TRP A 44 21.01 -2.61 -26.85
C TRP A 44 19.61 -2.52 -27.46
N ARG A 45 18.56 -2.44 -26.62
CA ARG A 45 17.18 -2.30 -27.06
C ARG A 45 16.99 -1.09 -27.96
N TRP A 46 17.47 0.07 -27.53
CA TRP A 46 17.35 1.33 -28.26
C TRP A 46 18.30 1.47 -29.46
N MET A 47 19.50 0.89 -29.39
CA MET A 47 20.55 1.17 -30.39
C MET A 47 20.58 0.16 -31.54
N GLU A 48 20.23 -1.10 -31.29
CA GLU A 48 20.58 -2.20 -32.20
C GLU A 48 19.40 -3.12 -32.53
N SER A 49 18.40 -3.21 -31.66
CA SER A 49 17.39 -4.28 -31.76
C SER A 49 15.98 -3.85 -32.19
N LEU A 50 15.71 -2.55 -32.36
CA LEU A 50 14.35 -2.11 -32.71
C LEU A 50 13.96 -2.66 -34.09
N ASN A 51 12.74 -3.18 -34.20
CA ASN A 51 12.18 -3.49 -35.51
C ASN A 51 11.79 -2.18 -36.23
N THR A 52 12.57 -1.80 -37.24
CA THR A 52 12.37 -0.57 -38.03
C THR A 52 11.10 -0.60 -38.88
N ASP A 53 10.62 -1.80 -39.24
CA ASP A 53 9.39 -1.96 -40.03
C ASP A 53 8.14 -1.87 -39.16
N ALA A 54 8.29 -1.97 -37.83
CA ALA A 54 7.20 -1.95 -36.86
C ALA A 54 7.47 -1.01 -35.67
N LEU A 55 7.97 0.20 -35.94
CA LEU A 55 8.30 1.19 -34.89
C LEU A 55 7.12 1.53 -33.98
N TRP A 56 5.89 1.50 -34.50
CA TRP A 56 4.66 1.73 -33.72
C TRP A 56 4.47 0.70 -32.59
N TYR A 57 5.08 -0.47 -32.69
CA TYR A 57 5.07 -1.52 -31.68
C TYR A 57 6.41 -1.58 -30.91
N ALA A 58 7.53 -1.51 -31.64
CA ALA A 58 8.87 -1.63 -31.06
C ALA A 58 9.20 -0.49 -30.07
N VAL A 59 8.85 0.76 -30.40
CA VAL A 59 9.15 1.94 -29.55
C VAL A 59 8.35 1.92 -28.25
N PRO A 60 7.01 1.75 -28.24
CA PRO A 60 6.26 1.65 -27.00
C PRO A 60 6.72 0.51 -26.09
N LEU A 61 7.10 -0.64 -26.66
CA LEU A 61 7.65 -1.75 -25.86
C LEU A 61 9.01 -1.38 -25.25
N ALA A 62 9.93 -0.79 -26.02
CA ALA A 62 11.23 -0.35 -25.49
C ALA A 62 11.08 0.74 -24.39
N MET A 63 10.11 1.64 -24.54
CA MET A 63 9.76 2.61 -23.48
C MET A 63 9.21 1.91 -22.23
N ALA A 64 8.30 0.94 -22.41
CA ALA A 64 7.75 0.16 -21.31
C ALA A 64 8.85 -0.59 -20.53
N GLU A 65 9.78 -1.24 -21.24
CA GLU A 65 10.96 -1.90 -20.66
C GLU A 65 11.85 -0.90 -19.92
N THR A 66 12.07 0.29 -20.47
CA THR A 66 12.87 1.36 -19.85
C THR A 66 12.24 1.84 -18.54
N PHE A 67 10.93 2.09 -18.52
CA PHE A 67 10.22 2.52 -17.32
C PHE A 67 10.15 1.43 -16.24
N ALA A 68 9.99 0.17 -16.64
CA ALA A 68 10.05 -0.97 -15.73
C ALA A 68 11.46 -1.16 -15.12
N TRP A 69 12.52 -0.97 -15.92
CA TRP A 69 13.89 -0.99 -15.44
C TRP A 69 14.17 0.15 -14.44
N PHE A 70 13.69 1.36 -14.73
CA PHE A 70 13.78 2.47 -13.77
C PHE A 70 12.99 2.18 -12.48
N GLY A 71 11.82 1.55 -12.60
CA GLY A 71 11.08 1.05 -11.44
C GLY A 71 11.86 0.03 -10.60
N THR A 72 12.63 -0.84 -11.25
CA THR A 72 13.51 -1.82 -10.59
C THR A 72 14.67 -1.14 -9.86
N LEU A 73 15.24 -0.08 -10.45
CA LEU A 73 16.24 0.77 -9.79
C LEU A 73 15.67 1.41 -8.51
N LEU A 74 14.50 2.04 -8.61
CA LEU A 74 13.82 2.65 -7.46
C LEU A 74 13.48 1.62 -6.38
N PHE A 75 12.95 0.46 -6.77
CA PHE A 75 12.67 -0.63 -5.84
C PHE A 75 13.94 -1.12 -5.13
N THR A 76 15.05 -1.27 -5.87
CA THR A 76 16.35 -1.67 -5.31
C THR A 76 16.86 -0.66 -4.27
N ILE A 77 16.74 0.64 -4.57
CA ILE A 77 17.08 1.71 -3.63
C ILE A 77 16.19 1.61 -2.38
N ASN A 78 14.89 1.37 -2.57
CA ASN A 78 13.93 1.27 -1.48
C ASN A 78 14.23 0.14 -0.49
N ILE A 79 14.61 -1.04 -0.98
CA ILE A 79 14.89 -2.19 -0.13
C ILE A 79 16.38 -2.38 0.19
N TRP A 80 17.22 -1.36 -0.06
CA TRP A 80 18.69 -1.39 0.05
C TRP A 80 19.25 -1.80 1.40
N GLN A 81 18.62 -1.32 2.47
CA GLN A 81 19.08 -1.59 3.83
C GLN A 81 17.90 -1.85 4.75
N GLU A 82 18.04 -2.92 5.52
CA GLU A 82 17.18 -3.21 6.66
C GLU A 82 17.91 -2.70 7.91
N LYS A 83 17.49 -1.52 8.39
CA LYS A 83 18.05 -0.89 9.59
C LYS A 83 16.93 -0.55 10.55
N ASP A 84 16.63 -1.49 11.43
CA ASP A 84 15.64 -1.27 12.47
C ASP A 84 16.17 -0.28 13.51
N PRO A 85 15.35 0.69 13.92
CA PRO A 85 15.71 1.58 15.02
C PRO A 85 15.71 0.78 16.34
N PRO A 86 16.66 1.06 17.25
CA PRO A 86 16.67 0.44 18.57
C PRO A 86 15.36 0.79 19.27
N CYS A 87 14.74 -0.17 19.95
CA CYS A 87 13.52 0.06 20.73
C CYS A 87 13.91 0.59 22.12
N PRO A 88 13.80 1.90 22.40
CA PRO A 88 14.20 2.46 23.68
C PRO A 88 13.17 2.09 24.75
N ALA A 89 13.56 2.18 26.02
CA ALA A 89 12.62 1.99 27.12
C ALA A 89 11.52 3.06 27.11
N ALA A 90 10.29 2.64 27.41
CA ALA A 90 9.14 3.52 27.43
C ALA A 90 9.34 4.67 28.44
N PRO A 91 9.01 5.93 28.08
CA PRO A 91 9.16 7.07 28.97
C PRO A 91 8.21 7.00 30.17
N ASP A 92 8.72 7.33 31.36
CA ASP A 92 7.94 7.50 32.60
C ASP A 92 7.56 8.96 32.86
N ASP A 93 8.31 9.90 32.27
CA ASP A 93 8.07 11.34 32.36
C ASP A 93 8.04 11.97 30.96
N ILE A 94 7.07 12.85 30.73
CA ILE A 94 6.93 13.58 29.45
C ILE A 94 8.19 14.38 29.08
N ASN A 95 8.92 14.90 30.05
CA ASN A 95 10.14 15.68 29.84
C ASN A 95 11.26 14.88 29.15
N GLN A 96 11.19 13.54 29.17
CA GLN A 96 12.10 12.67 28.43
C GLN A 96 11.84 12.65 26.93
N CYS A 97 10.67 13.14 26.50
CA CYS A 97 10.25 13.23 25.09
C CYS A 97 10.31 14.66 24.54
N LEU A 98 10.63 15.64 25.38
CA LEU A 98 10.64 17.06 25.06
C LEU A 98 12.07 17.60 24.93
N LEU A 99 12.20 18.67 24.15
CA LEU A 99 13.43 19.46 24.10
C LEU A 99 13.67 20.11 25.47
N PRO A 100 14.94 20.35 25.86
CA PRO A 100 15.26 20.95 27.16
C PRO A 100 14.48 22.23 27.49
N GLU A 101 14.25 23.08 26.49
CA GLU A 101 13.51 24.34 26.57
C GLU A 101 12.00 24.20 26.79
N ASP A 102 11.42 23.06 26.41
CA ASP A 102 9.98 22.79 26.51
C ASP A 102 9.63 22.01 27.80
N ARG A 103 10.64 21.67 28.62
CA ARG A 103 10.44 20.89 29.85
C ARG A 103 9.71 21.72 30.89
N GLY A 104 8.72 21.09 31.52
CA GLY A 104 7.94 21.67 32.60
C GLY A 104 7.92 20.75 33.81
N ASP A 105 6.83 20.83 34.59
CA ASP A 105 6.63 19.97 35.74
C ASP A 105 6.60 18.49 35.36
N ALA A 106 7.29 17.68 36.15
CA ALA A 106 7.37 16.23 36.00
C ALA A 106 5.96 15.61 36.05
N ARG A 107 5.57 14.91 34.99
CA ARG A 107 4.29 14.20 34.92
C ARG A 107 4.34 13.01 33.98
N PRO A 108 3.48 12.00 34.19
CA PRO A 108 3.31 10.91 33.24
C PRO A 108 2.91 11.42 31.85
N PRO A 109 3.37 10.75 30.77
CA PRO A 109 2.85 11.00 29.43
C PRO A 109 1.34 10.76 29.35
N LYS A 110 0.64 11.60 28.59
CA LYS A 110 -0.79 11.44 28.27
C LYS A 110 -0.96 10.89 26.86
N VAL A 111 -1.82 9.89 26.70
CA VAL A 111 -2.14 9.28 25.41
C VAL A 111 -3.64 9.30 25.22
N ASP A 112 -4.08 9.86 24.09
CA ASP A 112 -5.45 9.69 23.60
C ASP A 112 -5.46 8.59 22.53
N LEU A 113 -6.27 7.56 22.72
CA LEU A 113 -6.53 6.55 21.68
C LEU A 113 -7.86 6.86 21.02
N PHE A 114 -7.83 7.05 19.70
CA PHE A 114 -8.99 7.33 18.86
C PHE A 114 -9.41 6.09 18.08
N ILE A 115 -10.67 5.68 18.25
CA ILE A 115 -11.32 4.65 17.44
C ILE A 115 -12.32 5.36 16.52
N ALA A 116 -11.98 5.50 15.24
CA ALA A 116 -12.84 6.15 14.27
C ALA A 116 -13.87 5.16 13.71
N THR A 117 -15.15 5.51 13.77
CA THR A 117 -16.25 4.68 13.27
C THR A 117 -17.32 5.53 12.56
N TYR A 118 -18.06 4.90 11.65
CA TYR A 118 -19.16 5.53 10.92
C TYR A 118 -20.39 4.63 10.84
N SER A 119 -20.22 3.39 10.38
CA SER A 119 -21.32 2.45 10.14
C SER A 119 -21.04 1.04 10.65
N GLU A 120 -19.88 0.82 11.29
CA GLU A 120 -19.48 -0.49 11.80
C GLU A 120 -20.33 -0.90 13.00
N ASP A 121 -20.68 -2.19 13.09
CA ASP A 121 -21.48 -2.73 14.20
C ASP A 121 -20.89 -2.31 15.57
N PRO A 122 -21.67 -1.67 16.47
CA PRO A 122 -21.19 -1.29 17.80
C PRO A 122 -20.58 -2.44 18.59
N GLU A 123 -21.04 -3.68 18.43
CA GLU A 123 -20.44 -4.84 19.11
C GLU A 123 -19.08 -5.22 18.52
N LEU A 124 -18.85 -4.98 17.23
CA LEU A 124 -17.51 -5.10 16.63
C LEU A 124 -16.58 -4.02 17.20
N VAL A 125 -17.06 -2.77 17.29
CA VAL A 125 -16.28 -1.65 17.86
C VAL A 125 -15.99 -1.89 19.35
N ARG A 126 -16.93 -2.50 20.09
CA ARG A 126 -16.75 -2.91 21.49
C ARG A 126 -15.52 -3.80 21.68
N LEU A 127 -15.26 -4.73 20.77
CA LEU A 127 -14.07 -5.59 20.85
C LEU A 127 -12.77 -4.77 20.75
N SER A 128 -12.75 -3.75 19.90
CA SER A 128 -11.63 -2.80 19.78
C SER A 128 -11.45 -1.96 21.04
N ILE A 129 -12.56 -1.49 21.65
CA ILE A 129 -12.54 -0.78 22.94
C ILE A 129 -11.96 -1.68 24.03
N GLN A 130 -12.45 -2.91 24.15
CA GLN A 130 -12.03 -3.85 25.18
C GLN A 130 -10.56 -4.24 25.06
N ASP A 131 -10.04 -4.39 23.84
CA ASP A 131 -8.61 -4.66 23.65
C ASP A 131 -7.74 -3.43 23.92
N ALA A 132 -8.22 -2.22 23.59
CA ALA A 132 -7.55 -0.98 23.98
C ALA A 132 -7.49 -0.80 25.51
N LEU A 133 -8.54 -1.17 26.24
CA LEU A 133 -8.58 -1.14 27.71
C LEU A 133 -7.57 -2.11 28.36
N LYS A 134 -7.15 -3.17 27.64
CA LYS A 134 -6.16 -4.14 28.11
C LYS A 134 -4.71 -3.70 27.88
N MET A 135 -4.48 -2.52 27.28
CA MET A 135 -3.13 -2.00 27.06
C MET A 135 -2.35 -1.87 28.37
N ARG A 136 -1.10 -2.30 28.33
CA ARG A 136 -0.18 -2.31 29.45
C ARG A 136 0.93 -1.32 29.18
N TYR A 137 1.37 -0.67 30.24
CA TYR A 137 2.52 0.22 30.21
C TYR A 137 3.42 -0.12 31.40
N PRO A 138 4.75 -0.21 31.21
CA PRO A 138 5.66 -0.67 32.25
C PRO A 138 5.78 0.30 33.43
N THR A 139 5.40 1.57 33.22
CA THR A 139 5.48 2.66 34.19
C THR A 139 4.12 3.37 34.27
N THR A 140 4.07 4.59 34.80
CA THR A 140 2.85 5.38 34.89
C THR A 140 2.51 6.05 33.55
N LEU A 141 1.26 5.96 33.13
CA LEU A 141 0.72 6.59 31.93
C LEU A 141 -0.71 7.06 32.18
N THR A 142 -1.12 8.18 31.60
CA THR A 142 -2.55 8.53 31.51
C THR A 142 -3.07 8.17 30.13
N LEU A 143 -3.89 7.13 30.03
CA LEU A 143 -4.55 6.71 28.79
C LEU A 143 -6.02 7.09 28.81
N LYS A 144 -6.51 7.78 27.77
CA LYS A 144 -7.94 8.02 27.53
C LYS A 144 -8.33 7.41 26.19
N ILE A 145 -9.43 6.64 26.17
CA ILE A 145 -9.97 6.05 24.94
C ILE A 145 -11.18 6.87 24.51
N HIS A 146 -11.22 7.23 23.23
CA HIS A 146 -12.28 8.03 22.64
C HIS A 146 -12.77 7.36 21.35
N VAL A 147 -14.06 7.07 21.30
CA VAL A 147 -14.75 6.62 20.10
C VAL A 147 -15.24 7.84 19.35
N LEU A 148 -14.76 8.00 18.12
CA LEU A 148 -15.11 9.11 17.23
C LEU A 148 -16.16 8.62 16.24
N ASP A 149 -17.44 8.91 16.46
CA ASP A 149 -18.55 8.39 15.66
C ASP A 149 -19.15 9.43 14.70
N ASP A 150 -18.82 9.30 13.41
CA ASP A 150 -19.41 10.10 12.32
C ASP A 150 -20.83 9.65 11.94
N GLY A 151 -21.28 8.50 12.47
CA GLY A 151 -22.63 7.95 12.29
C GLY A 151 -23.67 8.56 13.22
N ARG A 152 -23.24 9.16 14.34
CA ARG A 152 -24.11 9.75 15.39
C ARG A 152 -25.08 8.73 15.99
N ARG A 153 -24.62 7.51 16.24
CA ARG A 153 -25.45 6.35 16.55
C ARG A 153 -25.71 6.25 18.05
N PRO A 154 -26.99 6.31 18.51
CA PRO A 154 -27.34 6.15 19.91
C PRO A 154 -26.84 4.83 20.51
N GLU A 155 -26.88 3.75 19.74
CA GLU A 155 -26.39 2.44 20.13
C GLU A 155 -24.87 2.43 20.39
N MET A 156 -24.08 3.15 19.58
CA MET A 156 -22.65 3.28 19.79
C MET A 156 -22.34 4.10 21.04
N ARG A 157 -23.12 5.16 21.32
CA ARG A 157 -23.02 5.92 22.57
C ARG A 157 -23.27 5.03 23.78
N ALA A 158 -24.33 4.21 23.76
CA ALA A 158 -24.65 3.28 24.84
C ALA A 158 -23.52 2.26 25.07
N VAL A 159 -22.88 1.75 24.02
CA VAL A 159 -21.70 0.88 24.15
C VAL A 159 -20.54 1.61 24.84
N CYS A 160 -20.26 2.87 24.47
CA CYS A 160 -19.20 3.65 25.11
C CYS A 160 -19.45 3.90 26.59
N GLU A 161 -20.70 4.22 26.96
CA GLU A 161 -21.11 4.39 28.36
C GLU A 161 -20.94 3.10 29.17
N GLN A 162 -21.30 1.94 28.59
CA GLN A 162 -21.15 0.64 29.23
C GLN A 162 -19.68 0.24 29.44
N GLU A 163 -18.80 0.55 28.47
CA GLU A 163 -17.37 0.25 28.55
C GLU A 163 -16.58 1.34 29.31
N GLY A 164 -17.23 2.45 29.71
CA GLY A 164 -16.60 3.54 30.45
C GLY A 164 -15.59 4.36 29.63
N VAL A 165 -15.81 4.51 28.32
CA VAL A 165 -14.96 5.28 27.40
C VAL A 165 -15.68 6.51 26.83
N ASN A 166 -14.92 7.46 26.31
CA ASN A 166 -15.49 8.71 25.80
C ASN A 166 -16.15 8.49 24.43
N TYR A 167 -17.32 9.08 24.24
CA TYR A 167 -18.00 9.15 22.95
C TYR A 167 -17.93 10.58 22.42
N ILE A 168 -17.38 10.75 21.22
CA ILE A 168 -17.26 12.04 20.53
C ILE A 168 -17.94 11.93 19.17
N SER A 169 -18.79 12.90 18.84
CA SER A 169 -19.45 13.02 17.53
C SER A 169 -19.44 14.48 17.07
N ARG A 170 -19.82 14.73 15.81
CA ARG A 170 -19.87 16.08 15.22
C ARG A 170 -21.09 16.28 14.31
N GLU A 171 -21.42 17.53 14.02
CA GLU A 171 -22.63 17.89 13.26
C GLU A 171 -22.56 17.56 11.77
N ASN A 172 -21.37 17.65 11.15
CA ASN A 172 -21.16 17.38 9.72
C ASN A 172 -20.05 16.33 9.49
N ASN A 173 -19.99 15.74 8.28
CA ASN A 173 -18.98 14.73 7.91
C ASN A 173 -17.90 15.30 6.98
N ILE A 174 -17.59 16.60 7.08
CA ILE A 174 -16.57 17.24 6.24
C ILE A 174 -15.21 16.59 6.50
N GLY A 175 -14.48 16.24 5.44
CA GLY A 175 -13.16 15.63 5.58
C GLY A 175 -13.14 14.17 6.04
N PHE A 176 -14.30 13.48 6.11
CA PHE A 176 -14.41 12.06 6.46
C PHE A 176 -13.62 11.71 7.73
N LYS A 177 -12.86 10.60 7.73
CA LYS A 177 -12.01 10.16 8.84
C LYS A 177 -11.04 11.23 9.33
N ALA A 178 -10.37 11.94 8.42
CA ALA A 178 -9.43 13.00 8.79
C ALA A 178 -10.13 14.16 9.55
N GLY A 179 -11.32 14.54 9.11
CA GLY A 179 -12.16 15.52 9.80
C GLY A 179 -12.68 15.03 11.15
N ASN A 180 -13.01 13.75 11.26
CA ASN A 180 -13.43 13.14 12.51
C ASN A 180 -12.30 13.16 13.56
N ILE A 181 -11.07 12.80 13.13
CA ILE A 181 -9.86 12.89 13.96
C ILE A 181 -9.57 14.32 14.38
N ARG A 182 -9.69 15.30 13.47
CA ARG A 182 -9.55 16.73 13.80
C ARG A 182 -10.51 17.14 14.91
N ASN A 183 -11.80 16.80 14.78
CA ASN A 183 -12.80 17.11 15.79
C ASN A 183 -12.48 16.45 17.15
N GLY A 184 -11.98 15.20 17.14
CA GLY A 184 -11.48 14.55 18.34
C GLY A 184 -10.29 15.29 18.97
N MET A 185 -9.34 15.77 18.16
CA MET A 185 -8.19 16.54 18.64
C MET A 185 -8.58 17.87 19.29
N GLU A 186 -9.65 18.53 18.82
CA GLU A 186 -10.15 19.79 19.40
C GLU A 186 -10.75 19.61 20.80
N GLN A 187 -11.15 18.38 21.16
CA GLN A 187 -11.82 18.07 22.43
C GLN A 187 -10.91 17.33 23.42
N THR A 188 -9.64 17.11 23.09
CA THR A 188 -8.73 16.24 23.85
C THR A 188 -7.32 16.84 23.98
N ASP A 189 -6.58 16.41 25.00
CA ASP A 189 -5.36 17.07 25.49
C ASP A 189 -4.13 16.16 25.63
N GLY A 190 -4.15 14.95 25.08
CA GLY A 190 -3.04 13.99 25.16
C GLY A 190 -1.78 14.43 24.42
N ASP A 191 -0.60 14.10 24.95
CA ASP A 191 0.69 14.41 24.31
C ASP A 191 0.87 13.59 23.02
N PHE A 192 0.39 12.35 23.06
CA PHE A 192 0.42 11.41 21.95
C PHE A 192 -0.98 10.93 21.57
N LEU A 193 -1.14 10.60 20.29
CA LEU A 193 -2.39 10.11 19.70
C LEU A 193 -2.17 8.71 19.14
N VAL A 194 -3.05 7.76 19.47
CA VAL A 194 -3.13 6.47 18.77
C VAL A 194 -4.33 6.51 17.84
N ILE A 195 -4.13 6.24 16.56
CA ILE A 195 -5.23 6.21 15.58
C ILE A 195 -5.55 4.76 15.22
N CYS A 196 -6.80 4.38 15.43
CA CYS A 196 -7.34 3.06 15.11
C CYS A 196 -8.59 3.21 14.21
N ASP A 197 -8.70 2.34 13.21
CA ASP A 197 -10.00 2.09 12.58
C ASP A 197 -10.90 1.31 13.55
N ALA A 198 -12.20 1.31 13.27
CA ALA A 198 -13.22 0.62 14.06
C ALA A 198 -12.90 -0.86 14.38
N ASP A 199 -12.27 -1.58 13.44
CA ASP A 199 -11.89 -3.00 13.56
C ASP A 199 -10.40 -3.20 13.88
N THR A 200 -9.65 -2.12 14.13
CA THR A 200 -8.25 -2.21 14.56
C THR A 200 -8.18 -2.50 16.05
N ARG A 201 -7.80 -3.73 16.39
CA ARG A 201 -7.66 -4.20 17.77
C ARG A 201 -6.20 -4.22 18.16
N VAL A 202 -5.82 -3.29 19.05
CA VAL A 202 -4.45 -3.11 19.52
C VAL A 202 -4.04 -4.21 20.50
N PHE A 203 -2.76 -4.59 20.50
CA PHE A 203 -2.23 -5.53 21.48
C PHE A 203 -1.87 -4.83 22.79
N PRO A 204 -1.85 -5.57 23.91
CA PRO A 204 -1.48 -5.01 25.20
C PRO A 204 -0.10 -4.33 25.24
N THR A 205 0.78 -4.67 24.30
CA THR A 205 2.17 -4.22 24.22
C THR A 205 2.39 -2.95 23.39
N LEU A 206 1.38 -2.47 22.65
CA LEU A 206 1.52 -1.38 21.67
C LEU A 206 2.28 -0.18 22.25
N LEU A 207 1.78 0.39 23.35
CA LEU A 207 2.38 1.58 23.95
C LEU A 207 3.75 1.32 24.58
N ALA A 208 3.92 0.16 25.22
CA ALA A 208 5.19 -0.25 25.82
C ALA A 208 6.32 -0.37 24.79
N ASN A 209 6.00 -0.86 23.59
CA ASN A 209 6.96 -1.11 22.52
C ASN A 209 7.14 0.08 21.57
N THR A 210 6.28 1.10 21.63
CA THR A 210 6.32 2.23 20.67
C THR A 210 6.63 3.58 21.32
N LEU A 211 6.18 3.86 22.54
CA LEU A 211 6.38 5.19 23.15
C LEU A 211 7.85 5.52 23.41
N GLY A 212 8.71 4.51 23.57
CA GLY A 212 10.16 4.68 23.73
C GLY A 212 10.81 5.45 22.58
N TYR A 213 10.31 5.34 21.35
CA TYR A 213 10.86 6.06 20.20
C TYR A 213 10.71 7.58 20.32
N PHE A 214 9.69 8.07 21.04
CA PHE A 214 9.44 9.50 21.21
C PHE A 214 10.35 10.18 22.24
N ARG A 215 11.23 9.43 22.92
CA ARG A 215 12.36 10.04 23.66
C ARG A 215 13.23 10.89 22.73
N ASP A 216 13.22 10.54 21.45
CA ASP A 216 13.71 11.41 20.41
C ASP A 216 12.68 12.51 20.12
N PRO A 217 12.99 13.78 20.43
CA PRO A 217 12.03 14.88 20.31
C PRO A 217 11.62 15.13 18.85
N ASP A 218 12.39 14.66 17.88
CA ASP A 218 12.08 14.82 16.46
C ASP A 218 11.26 13.67 15.88
N VAL A 219 10.94 12.62 16.64
CA VAL A 219 10.02 11.58 16.16
C VAL A 219 8.58 12.10 16.22
N ALA A 220 7.96 12.21 15.04
CA ALA A 220 6.59 12.67 14.86
C ALA A 220 5.58 11.52 14.91
N TRP A 221 5.91 10.34 14.38
CA TRP A 221 5.05 9.15 14.50
C TRP A 221 5.83 7.85 14.47
N VAL A 222 5.18 6.81 15.01
CA VAL A 222 5.60 5.42 14.97
C VAL A 222 4.48 4.60 14.30
N GLN A 223 4.79 3.98 13.16
CA GLN A 223 3.90 3.03 12.48
C GLN A 223 4.22 1.62 12.94
N THR A 224 3.19 0.80 13.12
CA THR A 224 3.32 -0.65 13.35
C THR A 224 2.76 -1.44 12.16
N PRO A 225 3.23 -2.66 11.87
CA PRO A 225 2.64 -3.50 10.84
C PRO A 225 1.20 -3.83 11.17
N GLN A 226 0.36 -3.82 10.15
CA GLN A 226 -1.03 -4.22 10.25
C GLN A 226 -1.17 -5.70 9.95
N TRP A 227 -1.86 -6.46 10.79
CA TRP A 227 -2.01 -7.91 10.62
C TRP A 227 -3.47 -8.33 10.50
N PHE A 228 -3.80 -8.95 9.36
CA PHE A 228 -5.08 -9.61 9.16
C PHE A 228 -5.03 -11.03 9.73
N TYR A 229 -5.75 -11.25 10.83
CA TYR A 229 -5.73 -12.53 11.55
C TYR A 229 -6.79 -13.51 11.02
N ASP A 230 -7.74 -13.02 10.25
CA ASP A 230 -8.90 -13.74 9.72
C ASP A 230 -8.66 -14.39 8.34
N LEU A 231 -7.43 -14.33 7.82
CA LEU A 231 -7.09 -14.90 6.52
C LEU A 231 -7.32 -16.42 6.50
N PRO A 232 -8.04 -16.96 5.50
CA PRO A 232 -8.16 -18.40 5.34
C PRO A 232 -6.79 -19.05 5.14
N GLU A 233 -6.51 -20.14 5.86
CA GLU A 233 -5.28 -20.94 5.66
C GLU A 233 -5.29 -21.74 4.35
N GLY A 234 -6.48 -21.85 3.72
CA GLY A 234 -6.69 -22.69 2.55
C GLY A 234 -6.55 -24.18 2.88
N GLU A 235 -6.42 -24.99 1.84
CA GLU A 235 -6.08 -26.39 1.96
C GLU A 235 -4.94 -26.76 1.02
N ARG A 236 -4.18 -27.82 1.33
CA ARG A 236 -3.10 -28.29 0.45
C ARG A 236 -3.64 -28.70 -0.92
N PHE A 237 -2.94 -28.33 -1.98
CA PHE A 237 -3.32 -28.63 -3.37
C PHE A 237 -3.52 -30.13 -3.60
N ALA A 238 -2.66 -30.98 -3.02
CA ALA A 238 -2.84 -32.42 -3.08
C ALA A 238 -4.16 -32.88 -2.45
N SER A 239 -4.55 -32.30 -1.31
CA SER A 239 -5.84 -32.59 -0.65
C SER A 239 -7.01 -32.06 -1.46
N TRP A 240 -6.90 -30.86 -2.04
CA TRP A 240 -7.90 -30.29 -2.94
C TRP A 240 -8.14 -31.18 -4.16
N LEU A 241 -7.06 -31.62 -4.82
CA LEU A 241 -7.13 -32.54 -5.95
C LEU A 241 -7.69 -33.91 -5.57
N ARG A 242 -7.40 -34.40 -4.35
CA ARG A 242 -7.99 -35.64 -3.85
C ARG A 242 -9.51 -35.57 -3.79
N ARG A 243 -10.06 -34.42 -3.37
CA ARG A 243 -11.53 -34.23 -3.29
C ARG A 243 -12.20 -34.20 -4.66
N HIS A 244 -11.52 -33.68 -5.68
CA HIS A 244 -12.09 -33.54 -7.03
C HIS A 244 -11.80 -34.72 -7.96
N ALA A 245 -10.64 -35.37 -7.81
CA ALA A 245 -10.13 -36.38 -8.74
C ALA A 245 -9.63 -37.66 -8.02
N GLY A 246 -9.98 -37.86 -6.75
CA GLY A 246 -9.69 -39.08 -6.00
C GLY A 246 -8.19 -39.35 -5.79
N LEU A 247 -7.82 -40.63 -5.67
CA LEU A 247 -6.44 -41.05 -5.43
C LEU A 247 -5.47 -40.65 -6.57
N PRO A 248 -5.83 -40.75 -7.87
CA PRO A 248 -4.98 -40.23 -8.96
C PRO A 248 -4.70 -38.74 -8.82
N GLY A 249 -5.71 -37.94 -8.45
CA GLY A 249 -5.56 -36.51 -8.16
C GLY A 249 -4.63 -36.24 -7.00
N TYR A 250 -4.73 -37.00 -5.91
CA TYR A 250 -3.83 -36.86 -4.75
C TYR A 250 -2.37 -37.11 -5.12
N LEU A 251 -2.09 -38.18 -5.88
CA LEU A 251 -0.74 -38.51 -6.32
C LEU A 251 -0.17 -37.45 -7.25
N LEU A 252 -0.97 -36.97 -8.21
CA LEU A 252 -0.59 -35.86 -9.08
C LEU A 252 -0.29 -34.60 -8.28
N GLY A 253 -1.16 -34.24 -7.34
CA GLY A 253 -0.96 -33.07 -6.50
C GLY A 253 0.29 -33.16 -5.63
N ARG A 254 0.60 -34.35 -5.07
CA ARG A 254 1.86 -34.57 -4.33
C ARG A 254 3.09 -34.46 -5.23
N LEU A 255 3.01 -34.99 -6.46
CA LEU A 255 4.07 -34.83 -7.46
C LEU A 255 4.30 -33.36 -7.79
N THR A 256 3.22 -32.63 -8.06
CA THR A 256 3.27 -31.18 -8.32
C THR A 256 3.86 -30.42 -7.13
N GLU A 257 3.43 -30.71 -5.91
CA GLU A 257 3.98 -30.11 -4.69
C GLU A 257 5.46 -30.48 -4.46
N GLY A 258 5.90 -31.66 -4.91
CA GLY A 258 7.31 -32.08 -4.85
C GLY A 258 8.21 -31.28 -5.80
N VAL A 259 7.66 -30.78 -6.92
CA VAL A 259 8.40 -30.00 -7.93
C VAL A 259 8.32 -28.50 -7.66
N LEU A 260 7.12 -27.99 -7.35
CA LEU A 260 6.84 -26.57 -7.20
C LEU A 260 6.91 -26.09 -5.74
N GLY A 261 7.05 -27.00 -4.79
CA GLY A 261 6.94 -26.71 -3.36
C GLY A 261 5.50 -26.78 -2.84
N PRO A 262 5.27 -26.44 -1.57
CA PRO A 262 3.95 -26.50 -0.97
C PRO A 262 2.98 -25.53 -1.66
N LEU A 263 1.90 -26.08 -2.22
CA LEU A 263 0.83 -25.31 -2.86
C LEU A 263 -0.42 -25.37 -1.99
N THR A 264 -1.04 -24.22 -1.75
CA THR A 264 -2.29 -24.09 -1.01
C THR A 264 -3.37 -23.47 -1.89
N VAL A 265 -4.57 -24.05 -1.88
CA VAL A 265 -5.74 -23.55 -2.60
C VAL A 265 -6.67 -22.86 -1.62
N GLY A 266 -7.08 -21.63 -1.96
CA GLY A 266 -7.99 -20.84 -1.15
C GLY A 266 -7.35 -20.21 0.09
N SER A 267 -6.02 -20.25 0.21
CA SER A 267 -5.27 -19.46 1.18
C SER A 267 -5.24 -17.99 0.73
N ASP A 268 -5.62 -17.06 1.61
CA ASP A 268 -5.68 -15.63 1.33
C ASP A 268 -6.15 -15.29 -0.11
N PRO A 269 -7.43 -15.58 -0.44
CA PRO A 269 -7.93 -15.53 -1.81
C PRO A 269 -7.85 -14.14 -2.46
N PHE A 270 -7.70 -13.08 -1.66
CA PHE A 270 -7.68 -11.69 -2.13
C PHE A 270 -6.31 -11.02 -1.97
N PHE A 271 -5.24 -11.75 -1.59
CA PHE A 271 -3.91 -11.16 -1.37
C PHE A 271 -3.95 -10.01 -0.35
N ASN A 272 -4.59 -10.27 0.78
CA ASN A 272 -4.70 -9.34 1.89
C ASN A 272 -3.43 -9.32 2.74
N ASP A 273 -2.62 -10.38 2.74
CA ASP A 273 -1.38 -10.46 3.53
C ASP A 273 -0.44 -9.28 3.21
N PRO A 274 -0.23 -8.36 4.18
CA PRO A 274 0.50 -7.14 3.92
C PRO A 274 1.99 -7.26 4.27
N ARG A 275 2.50 -8.46 4.59
CA ARG A 275 3.91 -8.67 4.98
C ARG A 275 4.91 -8.16 3.97
N MET A 276 4.67 -8.37 2.67
CA MET A 276 5.54 -7.83 1.61
C MET A 276 5.68 -6.30 1.73
N PHE A 277 4.60 -5.61 2.09
CA PHE A 277 4.63 -4.17 2.28
C PHE A 277 5.30 -3.79 3.62
N TYR A 278 4.85 -4.34 4.75
CA TYR A 278 5.35 -3.89 6.06
C TYR A 278 6.75 -4.40 6.40
N ASP A 279 7.07 -5.68 6.14
CA ASP A 279 8.36 -6.27 6.52
C ASP A 279 9.48 -5.98 5.52
N VAL A 280 9.15 -5.83 4.23
CA VAL A 280 10.16 -5.62 3.18
C VAL A 280 10.19 -4.19 2.70
N ILE A 281 9.06 -3.64 2.22
CA ILE A 281 9.05 -2.35 1.53
C ILE A 281 9.14 -1.19 2.52
N LEU A 282 8.27 -1.11 3.53
CA LEU A 282 8.11 0.04 4.41
C LEU A 282 9.17 0.04 5.52
N ARG A 283 9.43 -1.10 6.17
CA ARG A 283 10.47 -1.23 7.20
C ARG A 283 11.86 -0.87 6.70
N ARG A 284 12.18 -1.20 5.44
CA ARG A 284 13.45 -0.81 4.79
C ARG A 284 13.51 0.66 4.37
N ARG A 285 12.50 1.48 4.70
CA ARG A 285 12.57 2.95 4.58
C ARG A 285 13.04 3.66 5.85
N ASN A 286 13.21 2.94 6.96
CA ASN A 286 13.67 3.51 8.23
C ASN A 286 15.02 4.24 8.08
N TRP A 287 15.97 3.68 7.31
CA TRP A 287 17.28 4.31 7.10
C TRP A 287 17.20 5.67 6.39
N ALA A 288 16.17 5.87 5.57
CA ALA A 288 15.94 7.08 4.78
C ALA A 288 14.97 8.05 5.48
N ASN A 289 14.52 7.76 6.70
CA ASN A 289 13.49 8.53 7.41
C ASN A 289 12.24 8.77 6.54
N ALA A 290 11.74 7.70 5.92
CA ALA A 290 10.67 7.78 4.92
C ALA A 290 9.60 6.69 5.11
N ALA A 291 9.54 6.09 6.30
CA ALA A 291 8.44 5.21 6.68
C ALA A 291 7.19 6.07 6.90
N PHE A 292 6.20 5.95 6.02
CA PHE A 292 4.98 6.75 6.11
C PHE A 292 3.90 6.04 6.94
N CYS A 293 2.99 6.83 7.51
CA CYS A 293 1.82 6.33 8.25
C CYS A 293 0.82 5.65 7.29
N CYS A 294 0.18 4.58 7.75
CA CYS A 294 -0.80 3.79 6.99
C CYS A 294 -2.21 3.82 7.61
N GLY A 295 -2.53 4.91 8.31
CA GLY A 295 -3.89 5.24 8.74
C GLY A 295 -4.43 4.51 9.98
N ALA A 296 -3.81 3.41 10.41
CA ALA A 296 -4.24 2.66 11.60
C ALA A 296 -3.06 2.05 12.37
N ALA A 297 -3.27 1.82 13.67
CA ALA A 297 -2.29 1.30 14.62
C ALA A 297 -0.96 2.09 14.61
N SER A 298 -1.09 3.41 14.51
CA SER A 298 0.02 4.35 14.51
C SER A 298 -0.08 5.27 15.72
N VAL A 299 1.07 5.60 16.30
CA VAL A 299 1.21 6.53 17.42
C VAL A 299 1.81 7.83 16.88
N HIS A 300 1.21 8.97 17.21
CA HIS A 300 1.60 10.29 16.70
C HIS A 300 1.89 11.24 17.85
N ARG A 301 2.89 12.09 17.69
CA ARG A 301 3.15 13.24 18.58
C ARG A 301 2.17 14.35 18.20
N ARG A 302 1.31 14.77 19.13
CA ARG A 302 0.31 15.81 18.88
C ARG A 302 0.96 17.12 18.43
N GLU A 303 2.03 17.53 19.12
CA GLU A 303 2.81 18.73 18.79
C GLU A 303 3.27 18.74 17.32
N ALA A 304 3.79 17.61 16.83
CA ALA A 304 4.29 17.50 15.46
C ALA A 304 3.19 17.72 14.43
N VAL A 305 2.07 17.03 14.62
CA VAL A 305 0.89 17.14 13.75
C VAL A 305 0.37 18.58 13.76
N MET A 306 0.26 19.21 14.93
CA MET A 306 -0.24 20.57 15.06
C MET A 306 0.70 21.64 14.48
N GLN A 307 2.01 21.54 14.71
CA GLN A 307 2.98 22.47 14.13
C GLN A 307 2.98 22.41 12.61
N ALA A 308 2.99 21.20 12.05
CA ALA A 308 2.94 20.98 10.61
C ALA A 308 1.63 21.50 10.00
N ALA A 309 0.50 21.28 10.68
CA ALA A 309 -0.81 21.79 10.27
C ALA A 309 -0.86 23.32 10.24
N LEU A 310 -0.36 23.99 11.29
CA LEU A 310 -0.31 25.45 11.35
C LEU A 310 0.56 26.04 10.25
N ARG A 311 1.72 25.44 9.97
CA ARG A 311 2.60 25.87 8.88
C ARG A 311 1.95 25.64 7.51
N SER A 312 1.32 24.49 7.28
CA SER A 312 0.60 24.21 6.04
C SER A 312 -0.60 25.14 5.86
N TYR A 313 -1.26 25.52 6.95
CA TYR A 313 -2.36 26.47 6.98
C TYR A 313 -1.89 27.87 6.55
N VAL A 314 -0.82 28.38 7.16
CA VAL A 314 -0.21 29.66 6.76
C VAL A 314 0.21 29.65 5.29
N PHE A 315 0.85 28.57 4.83
CA PHE A 315 1.23 28.44 3.42
C PHE A 315 0.01 28.49 2.48
N THR A 316 -1.11 27.86 2.87
CA THR A 316 -2.34 27.84 2.07
C THR A 316 -2.96 29.23 1.97
N VAL A 317 -3.02 29.95 3.09
CA VAL A 317 -3.48 31.34 3.14
C VAL A 317 -2.63 32.24 2.23
N GLU A 318 -1.30 32.10 2.29
CA GLU A 318 -0.39 32.87 1.42
C GLU A 318 -0.55 32.54 -0.06
N GLU A 319 -0.72 31.26 -0.41
CA GLU A 319 -0.93 30.83 -1.80
C GLU A 319 -2.26 31.32 -2.37
N GLU A 320 -3.31 31.37 -1.54
CA GLU A 320 -4.62 31.87 -1.92
C GLU A 320 -4.62 33.39 -2.12
N ILE A 321 -4.02 34.16 -1.20
CA ILE A 321 -3.80 35.60 -1.39
C ILE A 321 -3.00 35.86 -2.67
N ALA A 322 -1.89 35.14 -2.87
CA ALA A 322 -1.04 35.27 -4.06
C ALA A 322 -1.74 34.84 -5.36
N ARG A 323 -2.86 34.09 -5.29
CA ARG A 323 -3.67 33.75 -6.46
C ARG A 323 -4.53 34.94 -6.87
N TYR A 324 -5.20 35.60 -5.92
CA TYR A 324 -6.05 36.74 -6.20
C TYR A 324 -5.27 38.01 -6.59
N THR A 325 -4.04 38.16 -6.09
CA THR A 325 -3.23 39.36 -6.34
C THR A 325 -2.23 39.21 -7.48
N ARG A 326 -2.17 38.06 -8.15
CA ARG A 326 -1.16 37.73 -9.17
C ARG A 326 -1.17 38.69 -10.36
N ASP A 327 -2.34 39.14 -10.77
CA ASP A 327 -2.53 39.93 -11.99
C ASP A 327 -2.37 41.44 -11.74
N ILE A 328 -2.14 41.86 -10.50
CA ILE A 328 -1.93 43.26 -10.12
C ILE A 328 -0.46 43.60 -10.36
N SER A 329 -0.16 44.47 -11.31
CA SER A 329 1.21 44.88 -11.65
C SER A 329 1.83 45.86 -10.65
N ASP A 330 1.01 46.75 -10.07
CA ASP A 330 1.45 47.75 -9.09
C ASP A 330 1.70 47.12 -7.71
N GLU A 331 2.93 47.27 -7.19
CA GLU A 331 3.36 46.58 -5.97
C GLU A 331 2.70 47.15 -4.72
N GLU A 332 2.46 48.47 -4.66
CA GLU A 332 1.80 49.11 -3.51
C GLU A 332 0.34 48.64 -3.39
N THR A 333 -0.38 48.65 -4.51
CA THR A 333 -1.75 48.13 -4.59
C THR A 333 -1.80 46.64 -4.25
N ARG A 334 -0.85 45.84 -4.75
CA ARG A 334 -0.76 44.40 -4.46
C ARG A 334 -0.56 44.15 -2.97
N ALA A 335 0.32 44.90 -2.31
CA ALA A 335 0.60 44.78 -0.89
C ALA A 335 -0.59 45.23 -0.02
N ALA A 336 -1.23 46.33 -0.38
CA ALA A 336 -2.43 46.84 0.30
C ALA A 336 -3.58 45.83 0.21
N LEU A 337 -3.86 45.31 -0.98
CA LEU A 337 -4.91 44.31 -1.17
C LEU A 337 -4.59 43.00 -0.44
N SER A 338 -3.33 42.52 -0.51
CA SER A 338 -2.91 41.31 0.21
C SER A 338 -3.12 41.44 1.72
N THR A 339 -2.87 42.63 2.27
CA THR A 339 -3.08 42.92 3.70
C THR A 339 -4.57 42.97 4.03
N ALA A 340 -5.38 43.61 3.20
CA ALA A 340 -6.84 43.70 3.39
C ALA A 340 -7.54 42.35 3.27
N MET A 341 -7.10 41.47 2.36
CA MET A 341 -7.69 40.14 2.16
C MET A 341 -7.32 39.14 3.26
N ARG A 342 -6.19 39.33 3.94
CA ARG A 342 -5.62 38.34 4.86
C ARG A 342 -6.60 37.88 5.95
N PRO A 343 -7.33 38.76 6.67
CA PRO A 343 -8.30 38.31 7.68
C PRO A 343 -9.43 37.46 7.10
N HIS A 344 -9.90 37.78 5.88
CA HIS A 344 -10.95 37.04 5.21
C HIS A 344 -10.48 35.64 4.80
N VAL A 345 -9.32 35.55 4.14
CA VAL A 345 -8.75 34.26 3.71
C VAL A 345 -8.42 33.37 4.91
N ILE A 346 -7.95 33.94 6.03
CA ILE A 346 -7.75 33.22 7.28
C ILE A 346 -9.08 32.63 7.77
N ASN A 347 -10.16 33.40 7.83
CA ASN A 347 -11.44 32.89 8.31
C ASN A 347 -12.06 31.82 7.38
N ASP A 348 -11.82 31.93 6.08
CA ASP A 348 -12.36 31.00 5.07
C ASP A 348 -11.51 29.71 4.92
N THR A 349 -10.25 29.75 5.38
CA THR A 349 -9.37 28.58 5.32
C THR A 349 -9.57 27.73 6.57
N GLU A 350 -9.73 26.41 6.40
CA GLU A 350 -9.81 25.50 7.53
C GLU A 350 -8.42 24.99 7.96
N LEU A 351 -8.11 25.08 9.25
CA LEU A 351 -6.96 24.40 9.85
C LEU A 351 -7.20 22.88 9.87
N THR A 352 -6.35 22.13 9.18
CA THR A 352 -6.49 20.68 8.99
C THR A 352 -5.26 19.92 9.51
N PRO A 353 -5.30 19.39 10.76
CA PRO A 353 -4.21 18.57 11.32
C PRO A 353 -3.87 17.34 10.48
N TYR A 354 -4.91 16.68 9.97
CA TYR A 354 -4.81 15.66 8.94
C TYR A 354 -5.48 16.19 7.68
N LYS A 355 -4.83 16.03 6.53
CA LYS A 355 -5.34 16.59 5.28
C LYS A 355 -6.65 15.89 4.90
N PHE A 356 -7.65 16.66 4.47
CA PHE A 356 -8.91 16.10 3.96
C PHE A 356 -8.71 15.50 2.57
N HIS A 357 -8.20 14.28 2.55
CA HIS A 357 -7.81 13.57 1.34
C HIS A 357 -8.10 12.06 1.51
N VAL A 358 -8.27 11.32 0.42
CA VAL A 358 -8.56 9.86 0.43
C VAL A 358 -7.41 9.05 1.02
N SER A 359 -6.20 9.57 0.88
CA SER A 359 -4.95 9.04 1.42
C SER A 359 -4.33 10.10 2.33
N GLU A 360 -5.06 10.48 3.39
CA GLU A 360 -4.61 11.48 4.36
C GLU A 360 -3.34 11.04 5.07
N ASP A 361 -3.18 9.74 5.28
CA ASP A 361 -2.10 9.10 6.01
C ASP A 361 -0.71 9.35 5.37
N ILE A 362 -0.55 9.00 4.10
CA ILE A 362 0.67 9.27 3.34
C ILE A 362 0.85 10.77 3.09
N TYR A 363 -0.25 11.51 2.90
CA TYR A 363 -0.19 12.97 2.70
C TYR A 363 0.40 13.65 3.93
N THR A 364 -0.17 13.41 5.11
CA THR A 364 0.32 13.98 6.38
C THR A 364 1.77 13.57 6.63
N SER A 365 2.16 12.36 6.26
CA SER A 365 3.55 11.91 6.32
C SER A 365 4.49 12.73 5.43
N ILE A 366 4.05 13.12 4.22
CA ILE A 366 4.81 13.99 3.31
C ILE A 366 4.93 15.40 3.88
N VAL A 367 3.84 15.93 4.47
CA VAL A 367 3.82 17.25 5.11
C VAL A 367 4.82 17.30 6.26
N LEU A 368 4.77 16.31 7.17
CA LEU A 368 5.67 16.25 8.32
C LEU A 368 7.13 16.06 7.89
N HIS A 369 7.43 15.10 7.02
CA HIS A 369 8.79 14.89 6.51
C HIS A 369 9.33 16.08 5.70
N GLY A 370 8.44 16.82 5.03
CA GLY A 370 8.77 17.98 4.21
C GLY A 370 8.75 19.30 4.96
N ASP A 371 8.52 19.30 6.28
CA ASP A 371 8.45 20.53 7.08
C ASP A 371 9.79 21.26 7.08
N ALA A 372 9.75 22.56 6.77
CA ALA A 372 10.95 23.40 6.63
C ALA A 372 11.51 23.88 7.98
N GLY A 373 10.67 23.97 9.01
CA GLY A 373 11.04 24.48 10.32
C GLY A 373 11.56 23.39 11.27
N ARG A 374 11.11 22.15 11.11
CA ARG A 374 11.59 21.02 11.90
C ARG A 374 11.66 19.76 11.05
N ARG A 375 12.78 19.03 11.13
CA ARG A 375 12.97 17.79 10.36
C ARG A 375 12.39 16.62 11.11
N TRP A 376 11.06 16.53 11.11
CA TRP A 376 10.35 15.43 11.73
C TRP A 376 10.80 14.07 11.18
N ARG A 377 10.83 13.10 12.07
CA ARG A 377 11.21 11.72 11.82
C ARG A 377 10.07 10.75 12.04
N SER A 378 10.16 9.64 11.34
CA SER A 378 9.24 8.52 11.43
C SER A 378 9.98 7.25 11.80
N VAL A 379 9.24 6.33 12.43
CA VAL A 379 9.73 5.00 12.75
C VAL A 379 8.71 3.97 12.27
N MET A 380 9.15 3.01 11.48
CA MET A 380 8.44 1.74 11.28
C MET A 380 8.95 0.76 12.35
N HIS A 381 8.13 0.52 13.37
CA HIS A 381 8.41 -0.50 14.38
C HIS A 381 8.27 -1.89 13.73
N PRO A 382 9.22 -2.82 13.93
CA PRO A 382 9.19 -4.12 13.26
C PRO A 382 8.12 -5.08 13.80
N GLY A 383 7.74 -4.96 15.08
CA GLY A 383 6.76 -5.84 15.73
C GLY A 383 5.32 -5.53 15.35
N ILE A 384 4.50 -6.57 15.13
CA ILE A 384 3.04 -6.42 14.98
C ILE A 384 2.44 -6.11 16.36
N GLU A 385 1.77 -4.96 16.47
CA GLU A 385 1.14 -4.48 17.72
C GLU A 385 -0.37 -4.32 17.60
N SER A 386 -0.97 -4.80 16.51
CA SER A 386 -2.42 -4.78 16.28
C SER A 386 -2.86 -5.92 15.37
N LYS A 387 -4.15 -6.25 15.44
CA LYS A 387 -4.84 -7.15 14.52
C LYS A 387 -6.10 -6.49 13.97
N MET A 388 -6.49 -6.86 12.77
CA MET A 388 -7.62 -6.26 12.04
C MET A 388 -8.30 -7.25 11.11
N LEU A 389 -9.46 -6.88 10.56
CA LEU A 389 -10.23 -7.74 9.68
C LEU A 389 -9.89 -7.46 8.22
N SER A 390 -9.72 -8.54 7.45
CA SER A 390 -9.49 -8.43 6.02
C SER A 390 -10.80 -8.15 5.25
N PRO A 391 -10.73 -7.57 4.05
CA PRO A 391 -11.87 -7.54 3.14
C PRO A 391 -12.41 -8.95 2.85
N GLN A 392 -13.72 -9.12 3.05
CA GLN A 392 -14.37 -10.44 2.99
C GLN A 392 -14.89 -10.84 1.58
N ASP A 393 -14.87 -9.91 0.63
CA ASP A 393 -15.31 -10.12 -0.75
C ASP A 393 -14.52 -9.28 -1.75
N LEU A 394 -14.53 -9.70 -3.02
CA LEU A 394 -13.73 -9.09 -4.07
C LEU A 394 -14.14 -7.64 -4.36
N LEU A 395 -15.43 -7.29 -4.25
CA LEU A 395 -15.91 -5.93 -4.53
C LEU A 395 -15.37 -4.95 -3.49
N THR A 396 -15.56 -5.26 -2.21
CA THR A 396 -15.03 -4.52 -1.06
C THR A 396 -13.53 -4.33 -1.18
N TRP A 397 -12.82 -5.41 -1.51
CA TRP A 397 -11.38 -5.41 -1.70
C TRP A 397 -10.93 -4.52 -2.88
N MET A 398 -11.59 -4.61 -4.05
CA MET A 398 -11.27 -3.78 -5.22
C MET A 398 -11.54 -2.29 -4.98
N ILE A 399 -12.60 -1.95 -4.24
CA ILE A 399 -12.90 -0.56 -3.86
C ILE A 399 -11.77 0.01 -3.00
N GLN A 400 -11.25 -0.75 -2.04
CA GLN A 400 -10.12 -0.30 -1.22
C GLN A 400 -8.85 -0.08 -2.05
N ARG A 401 -8.49 -1.04 -2.91
CA ARG A 401 -7.31 -0.89 -3.79
C ARG A 401 -7.45 0.28 -4.76
N PHE A 402 -8.66 0.51 -5.29
CA PHE A 402 -8.94 1.69 -6.10
C PHE A 402 -8.73 2.99 -5.32
N LYS A 403 -9.20 3.08 -4.06
CA LYS A 403 -8.99 4.26 -3.21
C LYS A 403 -7.50 4.54 -2.98
N TYR A 404 -6.71 3.51 -2.70
CA TYR A 404 -5.26 3.65 -2.52
C TYR A 404 -4.55 4.13 -3.79
N ALA A 405 -4.90 3.56 -4.94
CA ALA A 405 -4.32 3.95 -6.23
C ALA A 405 -4.74 5.37 -6.63
N ALA A 406 -6.03 5.68 -6.56
CA ALA A 406 -6.56 6.98 -6.96
C ALA A 406 -6.03 8.10 -6.04
N GLY A 407 -6.05 7.90 -4.72
CA GLY A 407 -5.51 8.88 -3.78
C GLY A 407 -4.00 9.10 -3.96
N SER A 408 -3.22 8.03 -4.16
CA SER A 408 -1.78 8.19 -4.41
C SER A 408 -1.49 8.94 -5.70
N LEU A 409 -2.23 8.66 -6.78
CA LEU A 409 -2.07 9.37 -8.05
C LEU A 409 -2.55 10.82 -7.96
N ASP A 410 -3.61 11.10 -7.20
CA ASP A 410 -4.12 12.46 -6.97
C ASP A 410 -3.03 13.34 -6.33
N ILE A 411 -2.38 12.84 -5.28
CA ILE A 411 -1.23 13.50 -4.62
C ILE A 411 -0.10 13.77 -5.62
N LEU A 412 0.23 12.78 -6.46
CA LEU A 412 1.31 12.91 -7.43
C LEU A 412 1.05 14.05 -8.43
N PHE A 413 -0.16 14.12 -8.98
CA PHE A 413 -0.49 15.03 -10.08
C PHE A 413 -0.93 16.42 -9.63
N HIS A 414 -1.56 16.56 -8.45
CA HIS A 414 -2.19 17.81 -8.04
C HIS A 414 -1.47 18.55 -6.90
N ASP A 415 -0.75 17.86 -6.00
CA ASP A 415 -0.19 18.49 -4.79
C ASP A 415 1.26 18.97 -4.90
N LYS A 416 1.91 18.76 -6.06
CA LYS A 416 3.28 19.22 -6.34
C LYS A 416 4.27 18.84 -5.23
N ILE A 417 4.19 17.60 -4.73
CA ILE A 417 4.97 17.11 -3.59
C ILE A 417 6.49 17.19 -3.76
N PHE A 418 6.98 17.23 -5.00
CA PHE A 418 8.41 17.36 -5.32
C PHE A 418 8.87 18.82 -5.48
N SER A 419 7.96 19.79 -5.31
CA SER A 419 8.29 21.20 -5.31
C SER A 419 8.98 21.59 -4.01
N ARG A 420 10.26 21.99 -4.12
CA ARG A 420 11.04 22.53 -3.00
C ARG A 420 10.49 23.83 -2.43
N ARG A 421 9.51 24.47 -3.08
CA ARG A 421 8.80 25.63 -2.53
C ARG A 421 7.91 25.23 -1.36
N ARG A 422 7.26 24.07 -1.46
CA ARG A 422 6.25 23.60 -0.49
C ARG A 422 6.83 22.56 0.48
N PHE A 423 7.61 21.60 -0.03
CA PHE A 423 8.15 20.50 0.77
C PHE A 423 9.68 20.45 0.70
N LYS A 424 10.34 20.35 1.85
CA LYS A 424 11.80 20.26 2.00
C LYS A 424 12.26 18.82 2.26
N LEU A 425 11.86 17.90 1.38
CA LEU A 425 12.26 16.50 1.47
C LEU A 425 13.75 16.32 1.17
N SER A 426 14.40 15.43 1.93
CA SER A 426 15.75 14.94 1.59
C SER A 426 15.72 14.12 0.30
N LEU A 427 16.90 13.87 -0.29
CA LEU A 427 16.99 13.01 -1.48
C LEU A 427 16.48 11.59 -1.19
N GLY A 428 16.83 11.02 -0.02
CA GLY A 428 16.34 9.70 0.39
C GLY A 428 14.81 9.66 0.46
N GLN A 429 14.19 10.61 1.17
CA GLN A 429 12.72 10.71 1.26
C GLN A 429 12.08 10.89 -0.12
N THR A 430 12.65 11.76 -0.96
CA THR A 430 12.16 12.02 -2.32
C THR A 430 12.14 10.74 -3.15
N LEU A 431 13.21 9.94 -3.08
CA LEU A 431 13.30 8.66 -3.80
C LEU A 431 12.30 7.62 -3.24
N MET A 432 12.11 7.53 -1.93
CA MET A 432 11.17 6.57 -1.33
C MET A 432 9.71 6.89 -1.65
N TYR A 433 9.32 8.15 -1.54
CA TYR A 433 8.00 8.61 -1.99
C TYR A 433 7.85 8.44 -3.49
N GLY A 434 8.86 8.85 -4.27
CA GLY A 434 8.92 8.65 -5.73
C GLY A 434 8.73 7.20 -6.15
N THR A 435 9.35 6.25 -5.44
CA THR A 435 9.18 4.80 -5.67
C THR A 435 7.72 4.37 -5.50
N THR A 436 7.05 4.90 -4.47
CA THR A 436 5.63 4.60 -4.21
C THR A 436 4.75 5.08 -5.35
N PHE A 437 4.90 6.35 -5.76
CA PHE A 437 4.10 6.91 -6.84
C PHE A 437 4.42 6.29 -8.21
N TRP A 438 5.69 6.01 -8.48
CA TRP A 438 6.13 5.30 -9.70
C TRP A 438 5.46 3.94 -9.81
N SER A 439 5.31 3.21 -8.70
CA SER A 439 4.65 1.89 -8.71
C SER A 439 3.19 1.94 -9.17
N TYR A 440 2.46 3.03 -8.92
CA TYR A 440 1.07 3.19 -9.38
C TYR A 440 0.96 3.55 -10.87
N LEU A 441 2.00 4.17 -11.45
CA LEU A 441 2.09 4.40 -12.90
C LEU A 441 2.38 3.13 -13.69
N ALA A 442 2.72 2.04 -13.00
CA ALA A 442 3.05 0.77 -13.63
C ALA A 442 1.96 0.16 -14.50
N CYS A 443 0.72 0.51 -14.23
CA CYS A 443 -0.40 0.10 -15.06
C CYS A 443 -0.23 0.45 -16.54
N ILE A 444 0.54 1.51 -16.87
CA ILE A 444 0.82 1.93 -18.24
C ILE A 444 1.70 0.88 -18.95
N TRP A 445 2.89 0.59 -18.43
CA TRP A 445 3.81 -0.36 -19.07
C TRP A 445 3.39 -1.81 -18.89
N ASN A 446 2.73 -2.17 -17.78
CA ASN A 446 2.16 -3.51 -17.61
C ASN A 446 1.12 -3.81 -18.69
N THR A 447 0.30 -2.82 -19.09
CA THR A 447 -0.65 -3.01 -20.19
C THR A 447 0.06 -3.30 -21.52
N ILE A 448 1.17 -2.62 -21.78
CA ILE A 448 2.01 -2.87 -22.96
C ILE A 448 2.60 -4.29 -22.91
N PHE A 449 3.10 -4.74 -21.75
CA PHE A 449 3.61 -6.11 -21.58
C PHE A 449 2.53 -7.18 -21.75
N LEU A 450 1.30 -6.91 -21.30
CA LEU A 450 0.19 -7.85 -21.47
C LEU A 450 -0.28 -7.96 -22.93
N ILE A 451 -0.25 -6.84 -23.67
CA ILE A 451 -0.69 -6.79 -25.08
C ILE A 451 0.41 -7.25 -26.04
N SER A 452 1.68 -7.02 -25.71
CA SER A 452 2.82 -7.29 -26.59
C SER A 452 2.83 -8.73 -27.15
N PRO A 453 2.70 -9.80 -26.34
CA PRO A 453 2.61 -11.15 -26.89
C PRO A 453 1.41 -11.37 -27.79
N LEU A 454 0.27 -10.71 -27.54
CA LEU A 454 -0.93 -10.83 -28.39
C LEU A 454 -0.67 -10.28 -29.78
N ILE A 455 0.04 -9.15 -29.91
CA ILE A 455 0.39 -8.57 -31.20
C ILE A 455 1.19 -9.59 -32.02
N TYR A 456 2.26 -10.15 -31.45
CA TYR A 456 3.06 -11.15 -32.15
C TYR A 456 2.23 -12.40 -32.48
N LEU A 457 1.47 -12.94 -31.53
CA LEU A 457 0.71 -14.18 -31.73
C LEU A 457 -0.32 -14.07 -32.85
N PHE A 458 -0.98 -12.92 -33.03
CA PHE A 458 -1.98 -12.73 -34.09
C PHE A 458 -1.39 -12.28 -35.43
N THR A 459 -0.32 -11.49 -35.41
CA THR A 459 0.21 -10.82 -36.62
C THR A 459 1.52 -11.40 -37.14
N GLY A 460 2.26 -12.13 -36.30
CA GLY A 460 3.62 -12.58 -36.58
C GLY A 460 4.68 -11.48 -36.51
N ILE A 461 4.32 -10.22 -36.24
CA ILE A 461 5.23 -9.08 -36.24
C ILE A 461 6.06 -9.06 -34.94
N PRO A 462 7.40 -9.17 -34.99
CA PRO A 462 8.24 -9.07 -33.80
C PRO A 462 8.51 -7.60 -33.41
N PRO A 463 8.64 -7.28 -32.11
CA PRO A 463 9.06 -5.96 -31.65
C PRO A 463 10.58 -5.73 -31.75
N VAL A 464 11.32 -6.80 -32.05
CA VAL A 464 12.77 -6.80 -32.24
C VAL A 464 13.10 -7.14 -33.69
N SER A 465 14.22 -6.62 -34.20
CA SER A 465 14.66 -6.84 -35.58
C SER A 465 14.91 -8.32 -35.90
N ALA A 466 15.42 -9.09 -34.93
CA ALA A 466 15.50 -10.56 -34.99
C ALA A 466 15.64 -11.17 -33.59
N TYR A 467 14.97 -12.29 -33.32
CA TYR A 467 15.19 -13.11 -32.11
C TYR A 467 16.46 -13.98 -32.26
N SER A 468 17.59 -13.29 -32.39
CA SER A 468 18.90 -13.87 -32.68
C SER A 468 19.72 -14.11 -31.41
N THR A 469 20.87 -14.79 -31.53
CA THR A 469 21.79 -15.01 -30.41
C THR A 469 22.11 -13.74 -29.59
N PRO A 470 22.36 -12.56 -30.21
CA PRO A 470 22.49 -11.29 -29.47
C PRO A 470 21.33 -10.98 -28.53
N PHE A 471 20.08 -11.21 -28.94
CA PHE A 471 18.91 -10.97 -28.08
C PHE A 471 19.02 -11.79 -26.79
N TYR A 472 19.27 -13.09 -26.90
CA TYR A 472 19.35 -13.98 -25.74
C TYR A 472 20.55 -13.66 -24.84
N LEU A 473 21.69 -13.25 -25.41
CA LEU A 473 22.89 -12.89 -24.64
C LEU A 473 22.70 -11.60 -23.83
N HIS A 474 21.88 -10.66 -24.29
CA HIS A 474 21.54 -9.47 -23.51
C HIS A 474 20.37 -9.73 -22.54
N PHE A 475 19.34 -10.46 -22.98
CA PHE A 475 18.11 -10.66 -22.22
C PHE A 475 18.26 -11.70 -21.09
N LEU A 476 18.77 -12.91 -21.36
CA LEU A 476 18.75 -14.00 -20.37
C LEU A 476 19.60 -13.70 -19.13
N PRO A 477 20.84 -13.19 -19.22
CA PRO A 477 21.62 -12.86 -18.03
C PRO A 477 20.93 -11.79 -17.18
N PHE A 478 20.41 -10.74 -17.82
CA PHE A 478 19.65 -9.69 -17.15
C PHE A 478 18.43 -10.27 -16.42
N PHE A 479 17.62 -11.07 -17.12
CA PHE A 479 16.40 -11.65 -16.60
C PHE A 479 16.68 -12.58 -15.41
N ILE A 480 17.59 -13.55 -15.57
CA ILE A 480 17.92 -14.53 -14.53
C ILE A 480 18.49 -13.85 -13.28
N VAL A 481 19.45 -12.92 -13.45
CA VAL A 481 20.05 -12.23 -12.30
C VAL A 481 19.02 -11.35 -11.59
N SER A 482 18.11 -10.71 -12.33
CA SER A 482 17.03 -9.90 -11.74
C SER A 482 16.02 -10.75 -10.97
N GLU A 483 15.67 -11.93 -11.49
CA GLU A 483 14.80 -12.90 -10.81
C GLU A 483 15.44 -13.42 -9.52
N LEU A 484 16.73 -13.77 -9.56
CA LEU A 484 17.48 -14.16 -8.38
C LEU A 484 17.56 -12.99 -7.38
N ALA A 485 17.85 -11.77 -7.84
CA ALA A 485 17.85 -10.59 -6.99
C ALA A 485 16.48 -10.38 -6.32
N PHE A 486 15.38 -10.52 -7.04
CA PHE A 486 14.05 -10.39 -6.44
C PHE A 486 13.79 -11.47 -5.38
N MET A 487 14.16 -12.72 -5.66
CA MET A 487 14.05 -13.83 -4.72
C MET A 487 14.84 -13.59 -3.43
N PHE A 488 16.11 -13.19 -3.52
CA PHE A 488 16.94 -12.90 -2.35
C PHE A 488 16.50 -11.61 -1.62
N GLY A 489 15.94 -10.63 -2.33
CA GLY A 489 15.48 -9.38 -1.75
C GLY A 489 14.21 -9.51 -0.92
N THR A 490 13.37 -10.49 -1.27
CA THR A 490 12.09 -10.81 -0.62
C THR A 490 12.14 -12.10 0.19
N TRP A 491 13.36 -12.55 0.54
CA TRP A 491 13.60 -13.83 1.18
C TRP A 491 12.73 -14.04 2.43
N GLY A 492 12.01 -15.17 2.48
CA GLY A 492 11.09 -15.51 3.57
C GLY A 492 9.64 -15.07 3.35
N ILE A 493 9.35 -14.32 2.28
CA ILE A 493 7.99 -13.94 1.86
C ILE A 493 7.75 -14.40 0.42
N SER A 494 6.52 -14.76 0.10
CA SER A 494 6.12 -15.19 -1.25
C SER A 494 6.29 -14.04 -2.26
N ALA A 495 7.26 -14.18 -3.14
CA ALA A 495 7.49 -13.27 -4.26
C ALA A 495 6.35 -13.31 -5.30
N TRP A 496 5.70 -14.47 -5.42
CA TRP A 496 4.65 -14.71 -6.42
C TRP A 496 3.41 -13.85 -6.16
N ASP A 497 2.99 -13.75 -4.90
CA ASP A 497 1.76 -13.06 -4.51
C ASP A 497 1.84 -11.55 -4.83
N GLY A 498 3.00 -10.94 -4.60
CA GLY A 498 3.27 -9.56 -4.98
C GLY A 498 3.32 -9.37 -6.51
N ARG A 499 3.94 -10.30 -7.25
CA ARG A 499 4.11 -10.21 -8.71
C ARG A 499 2.79 -10.39 -9.46
N SER A 500 2.02 -11.41 -9.09
CA SER A 500 0.72 -11.70 -9.71
C SER A 500 -0.24 -10.53 -9.48
N SER A 501 -0.29 -10.01 -8.25
CA SER A 501 -1.04 -8.81 -7.88
C SER A 501 -0.63 -7.58 -8.71
N TYR A 502 0.67 -7.33 -8.84
CA TYR A 502 1.19 -6.18 -9.61
C TYR A 502 0.75 -6.18 -11.08
N LEU A 503 0.71 -7.35 -11.73
CA LEU A 503 0.25 -7.48 -13.11
C LEU A 503 -1.28 -7.52 -13.20
N ALA A 504 -1.96 -8.30 -12.37
CA ALA A 504 -3.41 -8.50 -12.43
C ALA A 504 -4.22 -7.23 -12.13
N PHE A 505 -3.66 -6.29 -11.35
CA PHE A 505 -4.36 -5.07 -10.97
C PHE A 505 -4.23 -3.93 -11.99
N PHE A 506 -3.66 -4.19 -13.17
CA PHE A 506 -3.47 -3.19 -14.22
C PHE A 506 -4.78 -2.43 -14.54
N SER A 507 -5.91 -3.13 -14.60
CA SER A 507 -7.20 -2.54 -14.98
C SER A 507 -7.77 -1.60 -13.91
N VAL A 508 -7.62 -1.93 -12.63
CA VAL A 508 -8.04 -1.07 -11.51
C VAL A 508 -7.16 0.18 -11.45
N ASN A 509 -5.85 0.01 -11.57
CA ASN A 509 -4.90 1.12 -11.53
C ASN A 509 -5.03 2.04 -12.76
N LEU A 510 -5.30 1.49 -13.96
CA LEU A 510 -5.62 2.29 -15.15
C LEU A 510 -6.90 3.12 -14.95
N ARG A 511 -7.94 2.52 -14.34
CA ARG A 511 -9.17 3.25 -14.04
C ARG A 511 -8.90 4.38 -13.04
N ALA A 512 -8.12 4.11 -11.98
CA ALA A 512 -7.74 5.12 -11.00
C ALA A 512 -6.96 6.27 -11.66
N LEU A 513 -5.97 5.95 -12.50
CA LEU A 513 -5.21 6.91 -13.27
C LEU A 513 -6.11 7.76 -14.17
N SER A 514 -7.01 7.13 -14.92
CA SER A 514 -7.95 7.85 -15.79
C SER A 514 -8.89 8.77 -15.02
N THR A 515 -9.39 8.36 -13.86
CA THR A 515 -10.26 9.19 -13.01
C THR A 515 -9.52 10.44 -12.54
N VAL A 516 -8.29 10.27 -12.03
CA VAL A 516 -7.46 11.39 -11.55
C VAL A 516 -7.12 12.35 -12.68
N LEU A 517 -6.65 11.84 -13.83
CA LEU A 517 -6.28 12.69 -14.97
C LEU A 517 -7.46 13.46 -15.58
N ARG A 518 -8.69 12.96 -15.42
CA ARG A 518 -9.93 13.65 -15.84
C ARG A 518 -10.43 14.67 -14.81
N GLY A 519 -9.80 14.76 -13.64
CA GLY A 519 -10.27 15.60 -12.54
C GLY A 519 -11.63 15.17 -11.97
N GLU A 520 -12.00 13.90 -12.15
CA GLU A 520 -13.25 13.37 -11.61
C GLU A 520 -13.15 13.27 -10.09
N LYS A 521 -14.15 13.79 -9.36
CA LYS A 521 -14.20 13.62 -7.91
C LYS A 521 -14.23 12.13 -7.57
N ILE A 522 -13.24 11.67 -6.80
CA ILE A 522 -13.21 10.30 -6.27
C ILE A 522 -14.42 10.14 -5.34
N LYS A 523 -15.47 9.48 -5.83
CA LYS A 523 -16.71 9.30 -5.07
C LYS A 523 -16.48 8.31 -3.92
N PHE A 524 -16.70 8.78 -2.70
CA PHE A 524 -16.63 7.99 -1.47
C PHE A 524 -17.87 7.11 -1.32
N HIS A 525 -17.97 6.05 -2.12
CA HIS A 525 -18.89 4.97 -1.74
C HIS A 525 -18.28 4.31 -0.50
N VAL A 526 -19.03 4.35 0.60
CA VAL A 526 -18.70 3.57 1.80
C VAL A 526 -18.60 2.13 1.36
N THR A 527 -17.49 1.48 1.70
CA THR A 527 -17.28 0.10 1.29
C THR A 527 -18.35 -0.75 1.99
N PRO A 528 -19.16 -1.55 1.27
CA PRO A 528 -20.13 -2.44 1.90
C PRO A 528 -19.44 -3.29 2.96
N LYS A 529 -19.95 -3.27 4.19
CA LYS A 529 -19.33 -3.99 5.33
C LYS A 529 -19.99 -5.33 5.60
N GLU A 530 -21.21 -5.50 5.10
CA GLU A 530 -21.81 -6.83 4.96
C GLU A 530 -21.25 -7.51 3.73
N ARG A 531 -20.79 -8.74 3.94
CA ARG A 531 -20.22 -9.56 2.88
C ARG A 531 -21.25 -9.78 1.79
N GLN A 532 -20.90 -9.40 0.56
CA GLN A 532 -21.71 -9.78 -0.59
C GLN A 532 -21.39 -11.22 -0.99
N SER A 533 -22.40 -12.10 -0.92
CA SER A 533 -22.27 -13.50 -1.35
C SER A 533 -22.50 -13.61 -2.86
N GLY A 534 -21.51 -14.09 -3.61
CA GLY A 534 -21.69 -14.36 -5.04
C GLY A 534 -20.39 -14.53 -5.80
N ARG A 535 -20.50 -14.86 -7.09
CA ARG A 535 -19.37 -14.85 -8.03
C ARG A 535 -19.25 -13.46 -8.66
N PHE A 536 -18.06 -12.87 -8.59
CA PHE A 536 -17.80 -11.50 -9.05
C PHE A 536 -17.11 -11.46 -10.41
N LEU A 537 -17.46 -12.38 -11.33
CA LEU A 537 -16.82 -12.49 -12.65
C LEU A 537 -16.90 -11.20 -13.48
N TYR A 538 -17.90 -10.36 -13.25
CA TYR A 538 -18.06 -9.09 -13.94
C TYR A 538 -16.97 -8.07 -13.58
N LEU A 539 -16.34 -8.18 -12.41
CA LEU A 539 -15.25 -7.31 -11.97
C LEU A 539 -13.93 -7.64 -12.66
N VAL A 540 -13.82 -8.84 -13.20
CA VAL A 540 -12.56 -9.44 -13.69
C VAL A 540 -12.54 -9.66 -15.20
N LYS A 541 -13.45 -8.98 -15.91
CA LYS A 541 -13.56 -9.02 -17.38
C LYS A 541 -12.23 -8.72 -18.09
N PRO A 542 -11.44 -7.69 -17.70
CA PRO A 542 -10.15 -7.43 -18.35
C PRO A 542 -9.17 -8.60 -18.24
N GLN A 543 -9.11 -9.25 -17.09
CA GLN A 543 -8.20 -10.37 -16.83
C GLN A 543 -8.66 -11.63 -17.57
N LEU A 544 -9.96 -11.90 -17.61
CA LEU A 544 -10.55 -12.95 -18.44
C LEU A 544 -10.27 -12.73 -19.92
N ALA A 545 -10.39 -11.49 -20.40
CA ALA A 545 -10.12 -11.13 -21.79
C ALA A 545 -8.65 -11.38 -22.15
N ILE A 546 -7.69 -10.95 -21.31
CA ILE A 546 -6.27 -11.23 -21.53
C ILE A 546 -6.01 -12.73 -21.58
N ALA A 547 -6.50 -13.50 -20.60
CA ALA A 547 -6.30 -14.95 -20.57
C ALA A 547 -6.89 -15.64 -21.83
N ALA A 548 -8.12 -15.29 -22.22
CA ALA A 548 -8.78 -15.86 -23.40
C ALA A 548 -8.08 -15.47 -24.70
N LEU A 549 -7.72 -14.20 -24.88
CA LEU A 549 -7.01 -13.72 -26.07
C LEU A 549 -5.62 -14.34 -26.17
N THR A 550 -4.91 -14.53 -25.06
CA THR A 550 -3.62 -15.22 -25.07
C THR A 550 -3.78 -16.68 -25.49
N LEU A 551 -4.77 -17.42 -24.97
CA LEU A 551 -5.03 -18.80 -25.38
C LEU A 551 -5.39 -18.89 -26.88
N LEU A 552 -6.27 -18.03 -27.37
CA LEU A 552 -6.63 -17.98 -28.79
C LEU A 552 -5.44 -17.61 -29.66
N GLY A 553 -4.61 -16.65 -29.22
CA GLY A 553 -3.39 -16.25 -29.90
C GLY A 553 -2.36 -17.39 -29.96
N LEU A 554 -2.19 -18.17 -28.87
CA LEU A 554 -1.29 -19.32 -28.87
C LEU A 554 -1.73 -20.39 -29.87
N ILE A 555 -3.03 -20.68 -29.93
CA ILE A 555 -3.60 -21.62 -30.90
C ILE A 555 -3.38 -21.10 -32.33
N TRP A 556 -3.74 -19.84 -32.58
CA TRP A 556 -3.60 -19.21 -33.89
C TRP A 556 -2.14 -19.16 -34.36
N GLY A 557 -1.23 -18.67 -33.51
CA GLY A 557 0.20 -18.63 -33.80
C GLY A 557 0.76 -20.03 -34.07
N GLY A 558 0.32 -21.05 -33.32
CA GLY A 558 0.72 -22.44 -33.55
C GLY A 558 0.26 -22.98 -34.91
N ILE A 559 -0.96 -22.65 -35.34
CA ILE A 559 -1.45 -22.98 -36.68
C ILE A 559 -0.61 -22.30 -37.76
N GLN A 560 -0.23 -21.04 -37.56
CA GLN A 560 0.56 -20.28 -38.52
C GLN A 560 2.01 -20.78 -38.62
N VAL A 561 2.63 -21.15 -37.50
CA VAL A 561 3.93 -21.83 -37.50
C VAL A 561 3.83 -23.16 -38.25
N ALA A 562 2.81 -23.98 -37.97
CA ALA A 562 2.62 -25.28 -38.62
C ALA A 562 2.40 -25.16 -40.14
N ARG A 563 1.85 -24.04 -40.61
CA ARG A 563 1.66 -23.74 -42.04
C ARG A 563 2.90 -23.15 -42.73
N GLY A 564 3.96 -22.85 -41.98
CA GLY A 564 5.15 -22.20 -42.52
C GLY A 564 4.97 -20.72 -42.84
N ASN A 565 3.95 -20.06 -42.27
CA ASN A 565 3.64 -18.65 -42.51
C ASN A 565 4.42 -17.69 -41.59
N ILE A 566 5.25 -18.22 -40.68
CA ILE A 566 6.06 -17.43 -39.74
C ILE A 566 7.53 -17.72 -40.01
N ASP A 567 8.25 -16.69 -40.43
CA ASP A 567 9.66 -16.78 -40.84
C ASP A 567 10.60 -17.14 -39.68
N ASP A 568 10.26 -16.75 -38.44
CA ASP A 568 11.06 -17.00 -37.24
C ASP A 568 10.25 -17.72 -36.14
N PRO A 569 10.35 -19.07 -36.06
CA PRO A 569 9.71 -19.86 -35.02
C PRO A 569 10.23 -19.58 -33.60
N SER A 570 11.42 -18.98 -33.45
CA SER A 570 11.98 -18.69 -32.12
C SER A 570 11.20 -17.60 -31.40
N GLY A 571 10.63 -16.65 -32.15
CA GLY A 571 9.69 -15.66 -31.64
C GLY A 571 8.41 -16.28 -31.06
N TYR A 572 7.97 -17.42 -31.59
CA TYR A 572 6.80 -18.12 -31.05
C TYR A 572 7.09 -18.76 -29.70
N VAL A 573 8.28 -19.34 -29.51
CA VAL A 573 8.70 -19.94 -28.23
C VAL A 573 8.72 -18.91 -27.10
N ILE A 574 9.29 -17.73 -27.33
CA ILE A 574 9.33 -16.68 -26.30
C ILE A 574 7.93 -16.13 -25.97
N ASN A 575 7.04 -16.08 -26.95
CA ASN A 575 5.66 -15.65 -26.72
C ASN A 575 4.79 -16.74 -26.07
N ILE A 576 5.11 -18.03 -26.22
CA ILE A 576 4.54 -19.09 -25.38
C ILE A 576 4.91 -18.86 -23.91
N PHE A 577 6.20 -18.58 -23.64
CA PHE A 577 6.67 -18.30 -22.29
C PHE A 577 5.92 -17.10 -21.68
N TRP A 578 5.93 -15.94 -22.35
CA TRP A 578 5.26 -14.74 -21.84
C TRP A 578 3.74 -14.89 -21.78
N GLY A 579 3.12 -15.56 -22.76
CA GLY A 579 1.69 -15.86 -22.74
C GLY A 579 1.32 -16.72 -21.52
N THR A 580 2.15 -17.72 -21.19
CA THR A 580 1.97 -18.56 -20.00
C THR A 580 2.09 -17.74 -18.72
N VAL A 581 3.12 -16.86 -18.63
CA VAL A 581 3.30 -15.94 -17.49
C VAL A 581 2.09 -15.00 -17.34
N ASN A 582 1.58 -14.45 -18.45
CA ASN A 582 0.41 -13.56 -18.43
C ASN A 582 -0.84 -14.30 -17.91
N ILE A 583 -1.13 -15.49 -18.42
CA ILE A 583 -2.25 -16.31 -17.94
C ILE A 583 -2.06 -16.61 -16.45
N ALA A 584 -0.88 -17.10 -16.06
CA ALA A 584 -0.58 -17.43 -14.67
C ALA A 584 -0.72 -16.23 -13.73
N ALA A 585 -0.35 -15.03 -14.16
CA ALA A 585 -0.53 -13.80 -13.38
C ALA A 585 -2.00 -13.39 -13.24
N MET A 586 -2.86 -13.64 -14.24
CA MET A 586 -4.29 -13.33 -14.17
C MET A 586 -5.09 -14.33 -13.32
N MET A 587 -4.65 -15.60 -13.28
CA MET A 587 -5.39 -16.69 -12.65
C MET A 587 -5.80 -16.42 -11.20
N PRO A 588 -4.95 -15.88 -10.32
CA PRO A 588 -5.33 -15.76 -8.92
C PRO A 588 -6.49 -14.80 -8.70
N MET A 589 -6.55 -13.69 -9.43
CA MET A 589 -7.67 -12.77 -9.32
C MET A 589 -8.94 -13.31 -10.00
N ILE A 590 -8.82 -14.14 -11.04
CA ILE A 590 -9.95 -14.91 -11.60
C ILE A 590 -10.47 -15.93 -10.58
N MET A 591 -9.57 -16.64 -9.88
CA MET A 591 -9.93 -17.56 -8.79
C MET A 591 -10.58 -16.82 -7.63
N ALA A 592 -10.08 -15.63 -7.26
CA ALA A 592 -10.68 -14.76 -6.24
C ALA A 592 -12.13 -14.39 -6.59
N ALA A 593 -12.43 -14.10 -7.86
CA ALA A 593 -13.79 -13.80 -8.31
C ALA A 593 -14.74 -15.01 -8.28
N MET A 594 -14.20 -16.23 -8.31
CA MET A 594 -14.96 -17.48 -8.18
C MET A 594 -15.01 -17.99 -6.74
N TRP A 595 -14.17 -17.44 -5.86
CA TRP A 595 -14.03 -17.92 -4.49
C TRP A 595 -15.28 -17.61 -3.69
N THR A 596 -15.72 -18.63 -2.95
CA THR A 596 -16.77 -18.54 -1.96
C THR A 596 -16.24 -19.25 -0.71
N PRO A 597 -16.31 -18.63 0.48
CA PRO A 597 -15.92 -19.30 1.69
C PRO A 597 -16.80 -20.52 1.96
N PRO A 598 -16.29 -21.48 2.74
CA PRO A 598 -17.07 -22.62 3.18
C PRO A 598 -18.36 -22.14 3.85
N ALA A 599 -19.49 -22.80 3.53
CA ALA A 599 -20.71 -22.60 4.31
C ALA A 599 -20.37 -22.86 5.78
N THR A 600 -20.79 -21.95 6.66
CA THR A 600 -20.74 -22.17 8.10
C THR A 600 -21.47 -23.49 8.36
N GLN A 601 -20.80 -24.49 8.94
CA GLN A 601 -21.41 -25.77 9.32
C GLN A 601 -22.57 -25.62 10.32
N GLU A 602 -22.88 -24.40 10.76
CA GLU A 602 -24.04 -24.07 11.58
C GLU A 602 -25.37 -24.07 10.80
N ALA A 603 -25.37 -24.08 9.47
CA ALA A 603 -26.60 -24.14 8.68
C ALA A 603 -27.15 -25.56 8.46
N GLU A 604 -26.40 -26.61 8.82
CA GLU A 604 -26.86 -28.02 8.72
C GLU A 604 -27.27 -28.61 10.09
N ALA A 605 -27.25 -27.81 11.15
CA ALA A 605 -27.67 -28.23 12.50
C ALA A 605 -28.77 -27.33 13.12
N ALA A 606 -29.53 -26.60 12.29
CA ALA A 606 -30.71 -25.85 12.69
C ALA A 606 -32.00 -26.52 12.19
#